data_AF-A0A2E3Y946-F1
#
_entry.id   AF-A0A2E3Y946-F1
#
_cell.length_a   1.000
_cell.length_b   1.000
_cell.length_c   1.000
_cell.angle_alpha   90.00
_cell.angle_beta   90.00
_cell.angle_gamma   90.00
#
_symmetry.space_group_name_H-M   'P 1'
#
loop_
_entity.id
_entity.type
_entity.pdbx_description
1 polymer ?
#
loop_
_entity_poly.entity_id
_entity_poly.type
_entity_poly.pdbx_seq_one_letter_code
_entity_poly.pdbx_strand_id
1 'polypeptide(L)'
;MMNSDRNHADTVKRMTDAALALLQSLDDGQRKQVCLPFDGDVRTDWHYVPRGRPGLPLKQMDAIQQQLTRMLVSTGLSATGHHTAMTIMELETVLAGIEGGGRRFPRDPELYFVSVFGDVGSDQPWGWRFEGHHISINHTIFDGRQLATAPVFFGSNPAQVRHGERQGLRALAAEEDVARDLLAQLDGDQRSEAIICAEAPTDILTTNVVSVTDEVRIEGLVGQDMTAAQRQTLEALIHVYISRMPEAVAEAEMGRVRNTDLTKACFVWAGSTDPGKGHYYRVQGDCFVAEYDNTQNDANHIHAVWRDLQDDFGQQMLRDHYRASH
;
A
#
# COMPACT_ATOMS: atom_id res chain seq x y z
N MET A 1 6.32 16.08 -18.53
CA MET A 1 5.22 16.83 -17.88
C MET A 1 3.91 16.69 -18.65
N MET A 2 3.73 17.26 -19.86
CA MET A 2 2.43 17.24 -20.58
C MET A 2 1.77 15.86 -20.78
N ASN A 3 2.54 14.78 -20.97
CA ASN A 3 1.97 13.42 -21.14
C ASN A 3 1.58 12.77 -19.80
N SER A 4 2.32 13.04 -18.72
CA SER A 4 2.04 12.56 -17.36
C SER A 4 0.77 13.19 -16.81
N ASP A 5 0.62 14.51 -16.99
CA ASP A 5 -0.57 15.25 -16.53
C ASP A 5 -1.85 14.76 -17.22
N ARG A 6 -1.75 14.41 -18.52
CA ARG A 6 -2.86 13.86 -19.30
C ARG A 6 -3.24 12.45 -18.82
N ASN A 7 -2.27 11.60 -18.56
CA ASN A 7 -2.51 10.23 -18.09
C ASN A 7 -3.06 10.20 -16.64
N HIS A 8 -2.67 11.17 -15.81
CA HIS A 8 -3.28 11.37 -14.49
C HIS A 8 -4.74 11.83 -14.62
N ALA A 9 -5.05 12.77 -15.51
CA ALA A 9 -6.43 13.18 -15.76
C ALA A 9 -7.33 12.02 -16.22
N ASP A 10 -6.84 11.13 -17.08
CA ASP A 10 -7.58 9.94 -17.50
C ASP A 10 -7.80 8.95 -16.33
N THR A 11 -6.79 8.78 -15.46
CA THR A 11 -6.92 7.96 -14.25
C THR A 11 -7.93 8.56 -13.27
N VAL A 12 -7.85 9.85 -13.01
CA VAL A 12 -8.82 10.58 -12.19
C VAL A 12 -10.23 10.47 -12.77
N LYS A 13 -10.39 10.64 -14.09
CA LYS A 13 -11.71 10.50 -14.73
C LYS A 13 -12.31 9.12 -14.49
N ARG A 14 -11.52 8.04 -14.64
CA ARG A 14 -11.98 6.67 -14.37
C ARG A 14 -12.38 6.48 -12.90
N MET A 15 -11.58 7.01 -11.96
CA MET A 15 -11.91 6.98 -10.53
C MET A 15 -13.22 7.72 -10.24
N THR A 16 -13.39 8.92 -10.79
CA THR A 16 -14.60 9.74 -10.65
C THR A 16 -15.82 8.98 -11.18
N ASP A 17 -15.75 8.46 -12.40
CA ASP A 17 -16.85 7.71 -13.02
C ASP A 17 -17.24 6.48 -12.18
N ALA A 18 -16.25 5.72 -11.69
CA ALA A 18 -16.49 4.53 -10.87
C ALA A 18 -17.06 4.86 -9.49
N ALA A 19 -16.56 5.92 -8.84
CA ALA A 19 -17.07 6.38 -7.56
C ALA A 19 -18.51 6.88 -7.69
N LEU A 20 -18.83 7.66 -8.73
CA LEU A 20 -20.20 8.10 -9.00
C LEU A 20 -21.14 6.92 -9.27
N ALA A 21 -20.71 5.94 -10.06
CA ALA A 21 -21.51 4.74 -10.34
C ALA A 21 -21.80 3.94 -9.06
N LEU A 22 -20.81 3.76 -8.18
CA LEU A 22 -21.02 3.16 -6.85
C LEU A 22 -22.04 3.98 -6.06
N LEU A 23 -21.79 5.28 -5.88
CA LEU A 23 -22.65 6.15 -5.07
C LEU A 23 -24.11 6.24 -5.57
N GLN A 24 -24.34 6.09 -6.88
CA GLN A 24 -25.68 6.04 -7.47
C GLN A 24 -26.42 4.72 -7.19
N SER A 25 -25.69 3.63 -6.92
CA SER A 25 -26.28 2.33 -6.60
C SER A 25 -26.65 2.15 -5.13
N LEU A 26 -26.19 3.04 -4.25
CA LEU A 26 -26.39 2.95 -2.80
C LEU A 26 -27.73 3.57 -2.38
N ASP A 27 -28.38 2.97 -1.38
CA ASP A 27 -29.50 3.60 -0.69
C ASP A 27 -29.02 4.72 0.26
N ASP A 28 -29.96 5.48 0.83
CA ASP A 28 -29.66 6.61 1.72
C ASP A 28 -28.88 6.22 2.98
N GLY A 29 -29.09 5.00 3.50
CA GLY A 29 -28.41 4.49 4.68
C GLY A 29 -26.97 4.09 4.37
N GLN A 30 -26.77 3.38 3.27
CA GLN A 30 -25.46 3.00 2.74
C GLN A 30 -24.65 4.23 2.33
N ARG A 31 -25.27 5.21 1.65
CA ARG A 31 -24.62 6.47 1.26
C ARG A 31 -24.13 7.26 2.48
N LYS A 32 -24.87 7.28 3.58
CA LYS A 32 -24.42 7.90 4.85
C LYS A 32 -23.21 7.20 5.49
N GLN A 33 -23.05 5.89 5.24
CA GLN A 33 -21.87 5.15 5.72
C GLN A 33 -20.65 5.38 4.82
N VAL A 34 -20.84 5.45 3.50
CA VAL A 34 -19.76 5.65 2.52
C VAL A 34 -19.26 7.09 2.48
N CYS A 35 -20.16 8.07 2.45
CA CYS A 35 -19.79 9.47 2.28
C CYS A 35 -19.39 10.11 3.61
N LEU A 36 -18.13 10.57 3.69
CA LEU A 36 -17.53 11.18 4.87
C LEU A 36 -16.98 12.58 4.53
N PRO A 37 -16.82 13.49 5.52
CA PRO A 37 -16.22 14.79 5.29
C PRO A 37 -14.76 14.68 4.84
N PHE A 38 -14.33 15.55 3.91
CA PHE A 38 -12.94 15.60 3.44
C PHE A 38 -11.97 16.08 4.54
N ASP A 39 -12.32 17.14 5.25
CA ASP A 39 -11.50 17.73 6.31
C ASP A 39 -11.65 17.02 7.68
N GLY A 40 -12.24 15.81 7.70
CA GLY A 40 -12.44 15.05 8.94
C GLY A 40 -11.25 14.16 9.29
N ASP A 41 -11.06 13.91 10.59
CA ASP A 41 -9.98 13.04 11.13
C ASP A 41 -10.01 11.62 10.55
N VAL A 42 -11.19 11.15 10.14
CA VAL A 42 -11.37 9.81 9.57
C VAL A 42 -10.58 9.62 8.27
N ARG A 43 -10.32 10.70 7.50
CA ARG A 43 -9.60 10.61 6.22
C ARG A 43 -8.21 9.99 6.39
N THR A 44 -7.55 10.28 7.51
CA THR A 44 -6.21 9.79 7.84
C THR A 44 -6.20 8.70 8.93
N ASP A 45 -7.35 8.29 9.51
CA ASP A 45 -7.48 7.11 10.38
C ASP A 45 -7.47 5.82 9.56
N TRP A 46 -6.30 5.44 9.06
CA TRP A 46 -6.07 4.22 8.29
C TRP A 46 -5.42 3.13 9.16
N HIS A 47 -5.73 1.86 8.89
CA HIS A 47 -5.12 0.73 9.58
C HIS A 47 -5.17 -0.54 8.73
N TYR A 48 -4.31 -1.51 9.03
CA TYR A 48 -4.26 -2.82 8.36
C TYR A 48 -4.61 -4.03 9.27
N VAL A 49 -4.88 -3.79 10.54
CA VAL A 49 -5.21 -4.82 11.54
C VAL A 49 -6.73 -5.03 11.70
N PRO A 50 -7.22 -6.15 12.26
CA PRO A 50 -8.66 -6.32 12.52
C PRO A 50 -9.19 -5.30 13.53
N ARG A 51 -10.14 -4.44 13.11
CA ARG A 51 -10.86 -3.48 13.98
C ARG A 51 -12.22 -3.13 13.40
N GLY A 52 -13.05 -2.43 14.19
CA GLY A 52 -14.20 -1.70 13.65
C GLY A 52 -13.72 -0.48 12.86
N ARG A 53 -14.36 -0.21 11.71
CA ARG A 53 -13.92 0.80 10.73
C ARG A 53 -15.10 1.62 10.21
N PRO A 54 -14.86 2.90 9.85
CA PRO A 54 -15.81 3.70 9.10
C PRO A 54 -15.89 3.23 7.63
N GLY A 55 -16.96 3.65 6.94
CA GLY A 55 -17.25 3.19 5.58
C GLY A 55 -18.27 2.06 5.52
N LEU A 56 -18.64 1.67 4.30
CA LEU A 56 -19.58 0.58 4.05
C LEU A 56 -18.80 -0.71 3.76
N PRO A 57 -18.99 -1.79 4.55
CA PRO A 57 -18.38 -3.08 4.23
C PRO A 57 -19.07 -3.73 3.03
N LEU A 58 -18.31 -4.47 2.22
CA LEU A 58 -18.83 -5.30 1.12
C LEU A 58 -19.95 -6.25 1.59
N LYS A 59 -19.87 -6.72 2.84
CA LYS A 59 -20.87 -7.59 3.48
C LYS A 59 -22.27 -6.96 3.60
N GLN A 60 -22.36 -5.63 3.58
CA GLN A 60 -23.62 -4.88 3.60
C GLN A 60 -24.08 -4.43 2.20
N MET A 61 -23.41 -4.91 1.16
CA MET A 61 -23.71 -4.58 -0.23
C MET A 61 -24.38 -5.74 -0.94
N ASP A 62 -25.24 -5.45 -1.91
CA ASP A 62 -25.68 -6.45 -2.89
C ASP A 62 -24.58 -6.76 -3.92
N ALA A 63 -24.82 -7.74 -4.79
CA ALA A 63 -23.84 -8.17 -5.78
C ALA A 63 -23.42 -7.06 -6.77
N ILE A 64 -24.34 -6.15 -7.13
CA ILE A 64 -24.05 -5.05 -8.06
C ILE A 64 -23.16 -4.01 -7.36
N GLN A 65 -23.49 -3.66 -6.11
CA GLN A 65 -22.72 -2.73 -5.28
C GLN A 65 -21.32 -3.27 -4.95
N GLN A 66 -21.19 -4.57 -4.67
CA GLN A 66 -19.89 -5.22 -4.49
C GLN A 66 -19.06 -5.15 -5.79
N GLN A 67 -19.66 -5.40 -6.95
CA GLN A 67 -18.99 -5.29 -8.24
C GLN A 67 -18.54 -3.85 -8.51
N LEU A 68 -19.40 -2.86 -8.27
CA LEU A 68 -19.08 -1.43 -8.40
C LEU A 68 -17.93 -1.00 -7.48
N THR A 69 -17.90 -1.51 -6.25
CA THR A 69 -16.79 -1.27 -5.32
C THR A 69 -15.48 -1.86 -5.84
N ARG A 70 -15.49 -3.11 -6.33
CA ARG A 70 -14.30 -3.73 -6.94
C ARG A 70 -13.86 -2.97 -8.20
N MET A 71 -14.79 -2.44 -8.99
CA MET A 71 -14.45 -1.58 -10.13
C MET A 71 -13.77 -0.29 -9.66
N LEU A 72 -14.27 0.39 -8.63
CA LEU A 72 -13.59 1.56 -8.05
C LEU A 72 -12.17 1.20 -7.59
N VAL A 73 -12.00 0.10 -6.84
CA VAL A 73 -10.67 -0.37 -6.39
C VAL A 73 -9.75 -0.63 -7.58
N SER A 74 -10.27 -1.22 -8.67
CA SER A 74 -9.49 -1.47 -9.89
C SER A 74 -9.01 -0.20 -10.60
N THR A 75 -9.68 0.93 -10.41
CA THR A 75 -9.21 2.22 -10.96
C THR A 75 -8.04 2.82 -10.17
N GLY A 76 -7.88 2.42 -8.90
CA GLY A 76 -6.81 2.88 -8.01
C GLY A 76 -5.57 2.00 -7.96
N LEU A 77 -5.54 0.92 -8.72
CA LEU A 77 -4.43 -0.03 -8.75
C LEU A 77 -4.04 -0.36 -10.20
N SER A 78 -2.83 -0.90 -10.39
CA SER A 78 -2.51 -1.62 -11.62
C SER A 78 -3.30 -2.94 -11.69
N ALA A 79 -3.28 -3.60 -12.85
CA ALA A 79 -3.87 -4.94 -12.98
C ALA A 79 -3.25 -5.93 -11.98
N THR A 80 -1.93 -5.89 -11.80
CA THR A 80 -1.21 -6.72 -10.83
C THR A 80 -1.53 -6.33 -9.39
N GLY A 81 -1.59 -5.03 -9.08
CA GLY A 81 -1.97 -4.53 -7.76
C GLY A 81 -3.39 -4.96 -7.38
N HIS A 82 -4.35 -4.84 -8.31
CA HIS A 82 -5.72 -5.28 -8.12
C HIS A 82 -5.81 -6.79 -7.91
N HIS A 83 -5.12 -7.58 -8.73
CA HIS A 83 -5.07 -9.04 -8.55
C HIS A 83 -4.50 -9.43 -7.18
N THR A 84 -3.43 -8.75 -6.75
CA THR A 84 -2.81 -8.95 -5.44
C THR A 84 -3.80 -8.62 -4.31
N ALA A 85 -4.48 -7.47 -4.37
CA ALA A 85 -5.49 -7.08 -3.40
C ALA A 85 -6.64 -8.11 -3.32
N MET A 86 -7.17 -8.57 -4.45
CA MET A 86 -8.23 -9.60 -4.46
C MET A 86 -7.72 -10.93 -3.87
N THR A 87 -6.48 -11.31 -4.17
CA THR A 87 -5.86 -12.52 -3.61
C THR A 87 -5.72 -12.42 -2.09
N ILE A 88 -5.31 -11.25 -1.56
CA ILE A 88 -5.22 -11.01 -0.12
C ILE A 88 -6.59 -11.15 0.54
N MET A 89 -7.64 -10.58 -0.06
CA MET A 89 -9.01 -10.75 0.45
C MET A 89 -9.44 -12.22 0.46
N GLU A 90 -9.14 -12.97 -0.59
CA GLU A 90 -9.47 -14.41 -0.67
C GLU A 90 -8.77 -15.23 0.43
N LEU A 91 -7.56 -14.83 0.84
CA LEU A 91 -6.81 -15.50 1.91
C LEU A 91 -7.54 -15.48 3.26
N GLU A 92 -8.49 -14.56 3.48
CA GLU A 92 -9.39 -14.62 4.65
C GLU A 92 -10.09 -15.98 4.77
N THR A 93 -10.50 -16.59 3.65
CA THR A 93 -11.17 -17.90 3.66
C THR A 93 -10.20 -19.01 4.08
N VAL A 94 -8.95 -18.95 3.61
CA VAL A 94 -7.90 -19.89 4.02
C VAL A 94 -7.62 -19.72 5.52
N LEU A 95 -7.49 -18.47 5.98
CA LEU A 95 -7.21 -18.14 7.36
C LEU A 95 -8.37 -18.54 8.29
N ALA A 96 -9.62 -18.44 7.83
CA ALA A 96 -10.80 -18.96 8.53
C ALA A 96 -10.70 -20.46 8.80
N GLY A 97 -10.21 -21.23 7.81
CA GLY A 97 -9.99 -22.67 7.95
C GLY A 97 -8.85 -23.02 8.90
N ILE A 98 -7.80 -22.22 8.95
CA ILE A 98 -6.64 -22.41 9.83
C ILE A 98 -6.98 -22.05 11.29
N GLU A 99 -7.62 -20.89 11.48
CA GLU A 99 -7.81 -20.31 12.81
C GLU A 99 -9.14 -20.70 13.47
N GLY A 100 -10.08 -21.26 12.71
CA GLY A 100 -11.40 -21.65 13.20
C GLY A 100 -12.36 -20.48 13.45
N GLY A 101 -13.61 -20.83 13.82
CA GLY A 101 -14.68 -19.87 14.11
C GLY A 101 -14.64 -19.28 15.53
N GLY A 102 -15.62 -18.42 15.85
CA GLY A 102 -15.81 -17.87 17.20
C GLY A 102 -14.87 -16.73 17.60
N ARG A 103 -14.12 -16.19 16.64
CA ARG A 103 -13.22 -15.04 16.84
C ARG A 103 -14.01 -13.74 17.02
N ARG A 104 -13.45 -12.80 17.80
CA ARG A 104 -14.00 -11.43 17.94
C ARG A 104 -14.12 -10.73 16.59
N PHE A 105 -13.10 -10.87 15.75
CA PHE A 105 -13.09 -10.41 14.36
C PHE A 105 -13.08 -11.66 13.47
N PRO A 106 -14.17 -11.95 12.75
CA PRO A 106 -14.23 -13.12 11.88
C PRO A 106 -13.31 -12.93 10.67
N ARG A 107 -12.80 -14.05 10.15
CA ARG A 107 -12.07 -14.08 8.88
C ARG A 107 -13.08 -14.14 7.75
N ASP A 108 -13.22 -13.05 7.03
CA ASP A 108 -14.32 -12.86 6.10
C ASP A 108 -13.88 -11.97 4.92
N PRO A 109 -13.87 -12.49 3.68
CA PRO A 109 -13.45 -11.74 2.50
C PRO A 109 -14.38 -10.55 2.17
N GLU A 110 -15.53 -10.43 2.83
CA GLU A 110 -16.47 -9.31 2.66
C GLU A 110 -16.37 -8.24 3.76
N LEU A 111 -15.47 -8.39 4.74
CA LEU A 111 -15.19 -7.37 5.76
C LEU A 111 -14.10 -6.37 5.33
N TYR A 112 -14.22 -5.90 4.09
CA TYR A 112 -13.46 -4.79 3.53
C TYR A 112 -14.39 -3.62 3.27
N PHE A 113 -13.94 -2.41 3.58
CA PHE A 113 -14.75 -1.21 3.70
C PHE A 113 -14.34 -0.19 2.65
N VAL A 114 -15.34 0.45 2.05
CA VAL A 114 -15.14 1.62 1.17
C VAL A 114 -15.63 2.89 1.87
N SER A 115 -14.80 3.93 1.81
CA SER A 115 -15.13 5.29 2.25
C SER A 115 -14.83 6.26 1.11
N VAL A 116 -15.67 7.27 0.95
CA VAL A 116 -15.50 8.38 -0.01
C VAL A 116 -15.53 9.69 0.77
N PHE A 117 -14.53 10.52 0.57
CA PHE A 117 -14.30 11.76 1.32
C PHE A 117 -14.54 12.96 0.41
N GLY A 118 -15.39 13.89 0.85
CA GLY A 118 -15.72 15.09 0.06
C GLY A 118 -16.72 14.83 -1.06
N ASP A 119 -16.80 15.76 -2.01
CA ASP A 119 -17.76 15.73 -3.12
C ASP A 119 -17.10 15.26 -4.42
N VAL A 120 -17.51 14.07 -4.87
CA VAL A 120 -16.91 13.37 -6.02
C VAL A 120 -17.12 14.15 -7.30
N GLY A 121 -16.04 14.47 -7.99
CA GLY A 121 -16.09 15.16 -9.28
C GLY A 121 -16.33 16.67 -9.17
N SER A 122 -16.33 17.23 -7.96
CA SER A 122 -16.27 18.68 -7.76
C SER A 122 -14.87 19.24 -8.06
N ASP A 123 -14.78 20.58 -8.15
CA ASP A 123 -13.49 21.28 -8.24
C ASP A 123 -12.74 21.31 -6.88
N GLN A 124 -13.38 20.87 -5.80
CA GLN A 124 -12.76 20.72 -4.48
C GLN A 124 -12.06 19.37 -4.36
N PRO A 125 -11.05 19.25 -3.48
CA PRO A 125 -10.43 17.98 -3.19
C PRO A 125 -11.45 16.94 -2.72
N TRP A 126 -11.34 15.73 -3.25
CA TRP A 126 -12.10 14.57 -2.80
C TRP A 126 -11.19 13.35 -2.76
N GLY A 127 -11.59 12.29 -2.09
CA GLY A 127 -10.78 11.08 -1.98
C GLY A 127 -11.60 9.85 -1.72
N TRP A 128 -10.94 8.70 -1.72
CA TRP A 128 -11.55 7.45 -1.32
C TRP A 128 -10.52 6.53 -0.69
N ARG A 129 -11.00 5.64 0.18
CA ARG A 129 -10.21 4.62 0.85
C ARG A 129 -10.90 3.28 0.72
N PHE A 130 -10.10 2.25 0.43
CA PHE A 130 -10.51 0.86 0.55
C PHE A 130 -9.57 0.15 1.52
N GLU A 131 -10.15 -0.41 2.58
CA GLU A 131 -9.36 -0.99 3.66
C GLU A 131 -10.03 -2.21 4.30
N GLY A 132 -9.22 -3.07 4.91
CA GLY A 132 -9.66 -4.23 5.66
C GLY A 132 -8.46 -4.86 6.36
N HIS A 133 -8.61 -6.11 6.79
CA HIS A 133 -7.47 -6.87 7.25
C HIS A 133 -6.47 -7.02 6.08
N HIS A 134 -5.23 -6.57 6.30
CA HIS A 134 -4.13 -6.61 5.33
C HIS A 134 -4.23 -5.75 4.07
N ILE A 135 -5.20 -4.84 3.96
CA ILE A 135 -5.27 -3.89 2.85
C ILE A 135 -5.56 -2.51 3.39
N SER A 136 -4.80 -1.51 2.93
CA SER A 136 -5.20 -0.11 2.98
C SER A 136 -4.72 0.61 1.73
N ILE A 137 -5.67 1.09 0.94
CA ILE A 137 -5.44 1.84 -0.29
C ILE A 137 -6.08 3.21 -0.12
N ASN A 138 -5.31 4.27 -0.35
CA ASN A 138 -5.75 5.65 -0.16
C ASN A 138 -5.58 6.43 -1.46
N HIS A 139 -6.60 7.19 -1.84
CA HIS A 139 -6.51 8.13 -2.96
C HIS A 139 -7.06 9.48 -2.57
N THR A 140 -6.31 10.53 -2.89
CA THR A 140 -6.76 11.93 -2.79
C THR A 140 -6.63 12.57 -4.17
N ILE A 141 -7.69 13.21 -4.65
CA ILE A 141 -7.81 13.79 -5.98
C ILE A 141 -7.93 15.31 -5.84
N PHE A 142 -7.22 16.04 -6.71
CA PHE A 142 -7.20 17.50 -6.75
C PHE A 142 -7.49 18.02 -8.16
N ASP A 143 -8.28 19.09 -8.25
CA ASP A 143 -8.63 19.82 -9.48
C ASP A 143 -9.08 18.90 -10.64
N GLY A 144 -9.68 17.75 -10.33
CA GLY A 144 -10.11 16.74 -11.31
C GLY A 144 -8.99 16.14 -12.18
N ARG A 145 -7.71 16.36 -11.86
CA ARG A 145 -6.58 15.97 -12.73
C ARG A 145 -5.34 15.46 -12.02
N GLN A 146 -5.15 15.79 -10.74
CA GLN A 146 -4.00 15.35 -9.97
C GLN A 146 -4.44 14.36 -8.90
N LEU A 147 -3.54 13.46 -8.50
CA LEU A 147 -3.85 12.49 -7.46
C LEU A 147 -2.63 12.11 -6.62
N ALA A 148 -2.88 11.83 -5.34
CA ALA A 148 -1.94 11.22 -4.40
C ALA A 148 -2.45 9.81 -4.04
N THR A 149 -1.54 8.83 -3.97
CA THR A 149 -1.87 7.40 -3.76
C THR A 149 -1.30 6.80 -2.47
N ALA A 150 -0.38 7.50 -1.81
CA ALA A 150 0.25 7.02 -0.59
C ALA A 150 -0.56 7.44 0.66
N PRO A 151 -0.54 6.64 1.73
CA PRO A 151 0.17 5.36 1.85
C PRO A 151 -0.58 4.20 1.17
N VAL A 152 0.19 3.23 0.65
CA VAL A 152 -0.32 1.96 0.10
C VAL A 152 0.21 0.80 0.91
N PHE A 153 -0.68 0.09 1.59
CA PHE A 153 -0.34 -1.06 2.42
C PHE A 153 -0.96 -2.33 1.87
N PHE A 154 -0.14 -3.36 1.68
CA PHE A 154 -0.57 -4.75 1.49
C PHE A 154 0.11 -5.64 2.52
N GLY A 155 -0.66 -6.53 3.12
CA GLY A 155 -0.16 -7.63 3.94
C GLY A 155 -0.65 -8.98 3.41
N SER A 156 -0.10 -10.07 3.93
CA SER A 156 -0.55 -11.41 3.57
C SER A 156 -0.43 -12.32 4.78
N ASN A 157 -1.57 -12.87 5.23
CA ASN A 157 -1.61 -13.95 6.20
C ASN A 157 -2.55 -15.05 5.68
N PRO A 158 -2.02 -16.24 5.34
CA PRO A 158 -0.60 -16.61 5.40
C PRO A 158 0.25 -15.91 4.33
N ALA A 159 1.56 -15.78 4.55
CA ALA A 159 2.54 -15.36 3.53
C ALA A 159 2.64 -16.40 2.40
N GLN A 160 2.60 -17.68 2.78
CA GLN A 160 2.49 -18.83 1.91
C GLN A 160 1.41 -19.78 2.42
N VAL A 161 0.49 -20.17 1.55
CA VAL A 161 -0.47 -21.23 1.86
C VAL A 161 0.26 -22.58 1.91
N ARG A 162 0.40 -23.15 3.10
CA ARG A 162 1.19 -24.40 3.33
C ARG A 162 0.40 -25.68 3.06
N HIS A 163 -0.94 -25.64 3.13
CA HIS A 163 -1.81 -26.80 3.00
C HIS A 163 -3.13 -26.45 2.30
N GLY A 164 -3.86 -27.47 1.82
CA GLY A 164 -5.18 -27.31 1.19
C GLY A 164 -5.12 -27.01 -0.30
N GLU A 165 -6.26 -26.68 -0.90
CA GLU A 165 -6.41 -26.54 -2.36
C GLU A 165 -5.58 -25.41 -2.96
N ARG A 166 -5.26 -24.38 -2.17
CA ARG A 166 -4.46 -23.22 -2.60
C ARG A 166 -2.99 -23.34 -2.20
N GLN A 167 -2.50 -24.54 -1.86
CA GLN A 167 -1.11 -24.77 -1.45
C GLN A 167 -0.11 -24.18 -2.44
N GLY A 168 0.91 -23.48 -1.92
CA GLY A 168 1.97 -22.84 -2.70
C GLY A 168 1.69 -21.38 -3.08
N LEU A 169 0.45 -20.90 -2.92
CA LEU A 169 0.11 -19.49 -3.18
C LEU A 169 0.90 -18.55 -2.26
N ARG A 170 1.54 -17.54 -2.86
CA ARG A 170 2.24 -16.42 -2.20
C ARG A 170 1.76 -15.11 -2.82
N ALA A 171 0.94 -14.33 -2.13
CA ALA A 171 0.36 -13.11 -2.68
C ALA A 171 1.39 -11.99 -2.85
N LEU A 172 2.38 -11.92 -1.95
CA LEU A 172 3.44 -10.91 -1.90
C LEU A 172 4.83 -11.53 -2.08
N ALA A 173 4.97 -12.40 -3.09
CA ALA A 173 6.22 -13.12 -3.35
C ALA A 173 7.36 -12.18 -3.76
N ALA A 174 7.07 -11.18 -4.60
CA ALA A 174 8.08 -10.30 -5.18
C ALA A 174 8.75 -9.41 -4.13
N GLU A 175 8.00 -8.98 -3.11
CA GLU A 175 8.52 -8.19 -1.99
C GLU A 175 9.65 -8.94 -1.26
N GLU A 176 9.45 -10.24 -0.99
CA GLU A 176 10.46 -11.06 -0.33
C GLU A 176 11.59 -11.45 -1.28
N ASP A 177 11.26 -11.97 -2.46
CA ASP A 177 12.22 -12.61 -3.36
C ASP A 177 13.26 -11.59 -3.87
N VAL A 178 12.81 -10.39 -4.28
CA VAL A 178 13.72 -9.36 -4.80
C VAL A 178 14.60 -8.78 -3.69
N ALA A 179 14.09 -8.63 -2.46
CA ALA A 179 14.89 -8.16 -1.34
C ALA A 179 15.97 -9.16 -0.91
N ARG A 180 15.63 -10.46 -0.94
CA ARG A 180 16.61 -11.54 -0.69
C ARG A 180 17.65 -11.62 -1.80
N ASP A 181 17.26 -11.43 -3.06
CA ASP A 181 18.20 -11.35 -4.17
C ASP A 181 19.19 -10.19 -4.00
N LEU A 182 18.71 -9.02 -3.56
CA LEU A 182 19.59 -7.89 -3.26
C LEU A 182 20.56 -8.24 -2.12
N LEU A 183 20.06 -8.79 -1.01
CA LEU A 183 20.89 -9.18 0.13
C LEU A 183 21.96 -10.22 -0.25
N ALA A 184 21.60 -11.18 -1.10
CA ALA A 184 22.51 -12.22 -1.57
C ALA A 184 23.61 -11.69 -2.50
N GLN A 185 23.38 -10.56 -3.16
CA GLN A 185 24.39 -9.89 -4.00
C GLN A 185 25.41 -9.08 -3.19
N LEU A 186 25.15 -8.75 -1.93
CA LEU A 186 26.03 -7.92 -1.11
C LEU A 186 27.28 -8.69 -0.69
N ASP A 187 28.44 -8.04 -0.78
CA ASP A 187 29.69 -8.59 -0.26
C ASP A 187 29.81 -8.44 1.27
N GLY A 188 30.93 -8.87 1.85
CA GLY A 188 31.11 -8.93 3.30
C GLY A 188 30.97 -7.59 4.02
N ASP A 189 31.51 -6.51 3.43
CA ASP A 189 31.45 -5.18 4.03
C ASP A 189 30.07 -4.58 3.81
N GLN A 190 29.56 -4.64 2.58
CA GLN A 190 28.21 -4.17 2.23
C GLN A 190 27.11 -4.84 3.06
N ARG A 191 27.19 -6.16 3.24
CA ARG A 191 26.21 -6.92 4.02
C ARG A 191 26.28 -6.58 5.50
N SER A 192 27.47 -6.30 6.03
CA SER A 192 27.64 -5.87 7.42
C SER A 192 27.06 -4.49 7.66
N GLU A 193 27.09 -3.60 6.67
CA GLU A 193 26.43 -2.29 6.73
C GLU A 193 24.90 -2.39 6.56
N ALA A 194 24.42 -3.24 5.66
CA ALA A 194 22.98 -3.43 5.43
C ALA A 194 22.27 -4.08 6.62
N ILE A 195 22.89 -5.07 7.29
CA ILE A 195 22.28 -5.79 8.41
C ILE A 195 22.50 -5.00 9.72
N ILE A 196 21.51 -4.20 10.11
CA ILE A 196 21.63 -3.31 11.28
C ILE A 196 21.31 -4.00 12.61
N CYS A 197 20.59 -5.13 12.57
CA CYS A 197 20.19 -5.86 13.77
C CYS A 197 20.03 -7.36 13.49
N ALA A 198 20.48 -8.21 14.41
CA ALA A 198 20.29 -9.66 14.34
C ALA A 198 18.84 -10.09 14.59
N GLU A 199 18.06 -9.26 15.28
CA GLU A 199 16.64 -9.47 15.55
C GLU A 199 15.81 -8.47 14.74
N ALA A 200 14.82 -8.98 14.01
CA ALA A 200 13.86 -8.14 13.30
C ALA A 200 12.81 -7.57 14.28
N PRO A 201 12.27 -6.36 14.01
CA PRO A 201 11.10 -5.88 14.73
C PRO A 201 9.91 -6.82 14.56
N THR A 202 8.88 -6.69 15.40
CA THR A 202 7.69 -7.58 15.35
C THR A 202 6.65 -7.16 14.31
N ASP A 203 6.87 -6.01 13.65
CA ASP A 203 6.04 -5.40 12.62
C ASP A 203 6.89 -4.33 11.87
N ILE A 204 6.36 -3.76 10.79
CA ILE A 204 6.88 -2.54 10.17
C ILE A 204 6.97 -1.40 11.20
N LEU A 205 8.01 -0.56 11.10
CA LEU A 205 8.27 0.46 12.12
C LEU A 205 7.34 1.67 11.97
N THR A 206 6.97 2.03 10.74
CA THR A 206 6.05 3.16 10.50
C THR A 206 4.61 2.87 10.92
N THR A 207 4.24 1.60 11.11
CA THR A 207 2.89 1.18 11.51
C THR A 207 1.79 1.93 10.74
N ASN A 208 0.89 2.62 11.45
CA ASN A 208 -0.22 3.37 10.87
C ASN A 208 -0.14 4.89 11.09
N VAL A 209 1.06 5.45 11.30
CA VAL A 209 1.20 6.90 11.49
C VAL A 209 0.71 7.68 10.27
N VAL A 210 0.20 8.89 10.51
CA VAL A 210 -0.32 9.77 9.46
C VAL A 210 0.81 10.28 8.58
N SER A 211 1.95 10.62 9.19
CA SER A 211 3.16 11.08 8.50
C SER A 211 4.37 10.43 9.16
N VAL A 212 5.31 9.95 8.35
CA VAL A 212 6.55 9.34 8.83
C VAL A 212 7.53 10.45 9.23
N THR A 213 8.03 10.37 10.45
CA THR A 213 8.98 11.33 11.03
C THR A 213 10.13 10.58 11.68
N ASP A 214 9.99 10.19 12.94
CA ASP A 214 11.05 9.60 13.75
C ASP A 214 10.98 8.06 13.83
N GLU A 215 9.98 7.44 13.20
CA GLU A 215 9.77 5.98 13.24
C GLU A 215 10.92 5.20 12.57
N VAL A 216 11.56 5.80 11.56
CA VAL A 216 12.66 5.20 10.80
C VAL A 216 13.81 6.17 10.65
N ARG A 217 15.04 5.65 10.61
CA ARG A 217 16.26 6.44 10.46
C ARG A 217 16.91 6.21 9.11
N ILE A 218 17.59 7.23 8.59
CA ILE A 218 18.48 7.05 7.44
C ILE A 218 19.73 6.33 7.95
N GLU A 219 19.84 5.04 7.64
CA GLU A 219 20.91 4.13 8.05
C GLU A 219 20.96 2.93 7.09
N GLY A 220 21.96 2.06 7.23
CA GLY A 220 22.14 0.89 6.38
C GLY A 220 23.08 1.15 5.20
N LEU A 221 23.06 0.24 4.22
CA LEU A 221 23.90 0.33 3.04
C LEU A 221 23.33 1.38 2.07
N VAL A 222 24.12 2.43 1.82
CA VAL A 222 23.75 3.51 0.91
C VAL A 222 24.06 3.13 -0.54
N GLY A 223 23.21 3.55 -1.47
CA GLY A 223 23.27 3.15 -2.88
C GLY A 223 24.57 3.56 -3.61
N GLN A 224 25.29 4.55 -3.11
CA GLN A 224 26.60 4.98 -3.64
C GLN A 224 27.64 3.85 -3.51
N ASP A 225 27.54 3.06 -2.44
CA ASP A 225 28.47 1.98 -2.10
C ASP A 225 28.04 0.63 -2.71
N MET A 226 26.91 0.62 -3.43
CA MET A 226 26.47 -0.53 -4.22
C MET A 226 27.16 -0.57 -5.59
N THR A 227 27.25 -1.77 -6.17
CA THR A 227 27.59 -1.94 -7.59
C THR A 227 26.41 -1.51 -8.49
N ALA A 228 26.65 -1.38 -9.80
CA ALA A 228 25.58 -1.08 -10.75
C ALA A 228 24.49 -2.17 -10.76
N ALA A 229 24.87 -3.45 -10.63
CA ALA A 229 23.92 -4.57 -10.58
C ALA A 229 23.06 -4.53 -9.30
N GLN A 230 23.67 -4.30 -8.14
CA GLN A 230 22.95 -4.15 -6.87
C GLN A 230 21.99 -2.97 -6.89
N ARG A 231 22.40 -1.81 -7.43
CA ARG A 231 21.49 -0.67 -7.61
C ARG A 231 20.32 -0.99 -8.54
N GLN A 232 20.53 -1.79 -9.58
CA GLN A 232 19.45 -2.23 -10.45
C GLN A 232 18.45 -3.14 -9.70
N THR A 233 18.93 -4.03 -8.82
CA THR A 233 18.05 -4.84 -7.96
C THR A 233 17.34 -3.99 -6.90
N LEU A 234 18.00 -2.96 -6.35
CA LEU A 234 17.37 -1.98 -5.45
C LEU A 234 16.24 -1.22 -6.17
N GLU A 235 16.47 -0.76 -7.40
CA GLU A 235 15.42 -0.11 -8.21
C GLU A 235 14.28 -1.07 -8.52
N ALA A 236 14.58 -2.35 -8.83
CA ALA A 236 13.56 -3.37 -9.03
C ALA A 236 12.72 -3.59 -7.76
N LEU A 237 13.35 -3.59 -6.57
CA LEU A 237 12.66 -3.71 -5.29
C LEU A 237 11.72 -2.52 -5.05
N ILE A 238 12.17 -1.29 -5.32
CA ILE A 238 11.32 -0.10 -5.24
C ILE A 238 10.13 -0.20 -6.21
N HIS A 239 10.38 -0.68 -7.42
CA HIS A 239 9.34 -0.88 -8.42
C HIS A 239 8.27 -1.91 -8.00
N VAL A 240 8.60 -2.94 -7.19
CA VAL A 240 7.61 -3.88 -6.63
C VAL A 240 6.49 -3.13 -5.88
N TYR A 241 6.84 -2.10 -5.12
CA TYR A 241 5.88 -1.29 -4.37
C TYR A 241 5.10 -0.33 -5.26
N ILE A 242 5.81 0.42 -6.10
CA ILE A 242 5.20 1.46 -6.95
C ILE A 242 4.27 0.84 -8.00
N SER A 243 4.62 -0.33 -8.53
CA SER A 243 3.82 -1.02 -9.56
C SER A 243 2.46 -1.51 -9.07
N ARG A 244 2.14 -1.38 -7.77
CA ARG A 244 0.77 -1.56 -7.24
C ARG A 244 -0.18 -0.46 -7.74
N MET A 245 0.34 0.74 -8.02
CA MET A 245 -0.42 1.92 -8.41
C MET A 245 -0.83 1.87 -9.90
N PRO A 246 -1.82 2.68 -10.35
CA PRO A 246 -2.17 2.77 -11.77
C PRO A 246 -0.93 3.12 -12.61
N GLU A 247 -0.81 2.56 -13.81
CA GLU A 247 0.41 2.63 -14.63
C GLU A 247 0.96 4.06 -14.78
N ALA A 248 0.09 5.03 -15.08
CA ALA A 248 0.47 6.43 -15.20
C ALA A 248 1.08 7.01 -13.92
N VAL A 249 0.52 6.63 -12.77
CA VAL A 249 0.97 7.05 -11.45
C VAL A 249 2.28 6.37 -11.10
N ALA A 250 2.39 5.07 -11.39
CA ALA A 250 3.60 4.29 -11.19
C ALA A 250 4.76 4.85 -12.02
N GLU A 251 4.51 5.25 -13.27
CA GLU A 251 5.50 5.90 -14.13
C GLU A 251 5.95 7.25 -13.56
N ALA A 252 5.01 8.09 -13.11
CA ALA A 252 5.32 9.37 -12.50
C ALA A 252 6.12 9.20 -11.19
N GLU A 253 5.72 8.25 -10.34
CA GLU A 253 6.36 7.97 -9.07
C GLU A 253 7.76 7.36 -9.23
N MET A 254 7.93 6.42 -10.18
CA MET A 254 9.27 5.95 -10.56
C MET A 254 10.13 7.09 -11.14
N GLY A 255 9.53 8.02 -11.89
CA GLY A 255 10.20 9.23 -12.34
C GLY A 255 10.68 10.10 -11.17
N ARG A 256 9.85 10.29 -10.14
CA ARG A 256 10.20 10.99 -8.91
C ARG A 256 11.36 10.28 -8.19
N VAL A 257 11.26 8.97 -8.02
CA VAL A 257 12.32 8.15 -7.41
C VAL A 257 13.64 8.25 -8.19
N ARG A 258 13.63 8.19 -9.52
CA ARG A 258 14.85 8.29 -10.35
C ARG A 258 15.46 9.69 -10.38
N ASN A 259 14.63 10.71 -10.24
CA ASN A 259 15.08 12.09 -10.06
C ASN A 259 15.65 12.32 -8.66
N THR A 260 15.24 11.48 -7.70
CA THR A 260 15.92 11.34 -6.41
C THR A 260 17.20 10.56 -6.68
N ASP A 261 18.34 11.04 -6.21
CA ASP A 261 19.61 10.35 -6.45
C ASP A 261 19.59 9.00 -5.73
N LEU A 262 19.33 7.89 -6.45
CA LEU A 262 19.28 6.53 -5.88
C LEU A 262 20.59 6.13 -5.20
N THR A 263 21.70 6.83 -5.49
CA THR A 263 22.95 6.62 -4.75
C THR A 263 22.85 7.09 -3.29
N LYS A 264 21.83 7.87 -2.92
CA LYS A 264 21.56 8.29 -1.54
C LYS A 264 20.51 7.44 -0.83
N ALA A 265 19.78 6.60 -1.58
CA ALA A 265 18.84 5.69 -0.97
C ALA A 265 19.58 4.65 -0.12
N CYS A 266 19.02 4.30 1.03
CA CYS A 266 19.61 3.33 1.95
C CYS A 266 18.78 2.05 1.98
N PHE A 267 19.47 0.91 2.01
CA PHE A 267 18.89 -0.42 2.21
C PHE A 267 19.28 -0.97 3.57
N VAL A 268 18.28 -1.41 4.32
CA VAL A 268 18.41 -2.00 5.65
C VAL A 268 17.81 -3.39 5.65
N TRP A 269 18.46 -4.29 6.39
CA TRP A 269 17.97 -5.62 6.75
C TRP A 269 18.05 -5.80 8.26
N ALA A 270 17.06 -6.48 8.84
CA ALA A 270 17.11 -6.97 10.21
C ALA A 270 16.56 -8.40 10.28
N GLY A 271 17.07 -9.19 11.22
CA GLY A 271 16.67 -10.58 11.41
C GLY A 271 17.42 -11.58 10.54
N SER A 272 16.84 -12.76 10.39
CA SER A 272 17.50 -13.90 9.75
C SER A 272 17.69 -13.72 8.26
N THR A 273 18.84 -14.11 7.73
CA THR A 273 19.08 -14.14 6.27
C THR A 273 18.60 -15.43 5.62
N ASP A 274 18.28 -16.46 6.41
CA ASP A 274 17.78 -17.73 5.90
C ASP A 274 16.34 -17.61 5.37
N PRO A 275 16.00 -18.25 4.23
CA PRO A 275 14.62 -18.31 3.74
C PRO A 275 13.66 -18.92 4.76
N GLY A 276 12.42 -18.40 4.81
CA GLY A 276 11.37 -18.88 5.72
C GLY A 276 11.61 -18.57 7.20
N LYS A 277 12.54 -17.67 7.52
CA LYS A 277 12.79 -17.15 8.87
C LYS A 277 12.41 -15.67 8.98
N GLY A 278 12.15 -15.27 10.21
CA GLY A 278 11.71 -13.91 10.55
C GLY A 278 12.73 -12.87 10.11
N HIS A 279 12.27 -11.88 9.35
CA HIS A 279 13.10 -10.81 8.84
C HIS A 279 12.29 -9.56 8.53
N TYR A 280 13.01 -8.45 8.43
CA TYR A 280 12.52 -7.13 8.07
C TYR A 280 13.50 -6.50 7.08
N TYR A 281 13.00 -5.68 6.17
CA TYR A 281 13.84 -4.79 5.40
C TYR A 281 13.18 -3.42 5.21
N ARG A 282 14.01 -2.42 4.93
CA ARG A 282 13.59 -1.08 4.54
C ARG A 282 14.43 -0.56 3.39
N VAL A 283 13.77 0.07 2.42
CA VAL A 283 14.42 0.95 1.44
C VAL A 283 13.92 2.37 1.71
N GLN A 284 14.84 3.29 1.96
CA GLN A 284 14.52 4.68 2.28
C GLN A 284 15.30 5.62 1.39
N GLY A 285 14.58 6.50 0.68
CA GLY A 285 15.15 7.64 -0.04
C GLY A 285 14.71 8.96 0.60
N ASP A 286 15.06 10.08 -0.02
CA ASP A 286 14.72 11.43 0.49
C ASP A 286 13.20 11.72 0.48
N CYS A 287 12.43 10.97 -0.32
CA CYS A 287 11.02 11.26 -0.60
C CYS A 287 10.10 10.04 -0.41
N PHE A 288 10.64 8.87 -0.04
CA PHE A 288 9.86 7.66 0.11
C PHE A 288 10.45 6.70 1.15
N VAL A 289 9.58 5.83 1.67
CA VAL A 289 9.95 4.63 2.44
C VAL A 289 9.17 3.44 1.91
N ALA A 290 9.87 2.35 1.63
CA ALA A 290 9.31 1.02 1.42
C ALA A 290 9.74 0.13 2.59
N GLU A 291 8.78 -0.40 3.35
CA GLU A 291 9.04 -1.29 4.49
C GLU A 291 8.36 -2.64 4.29
N TYR A 292 9.03 -3.68 4.80
CA TYR A 292 8.53 -5.04 4.84
C TYR A 292 8.88 -5.69 6.18
N ASP A 293 7.91 -6.35 6.78
CA ASP A 293 8.08 -7.26 7.91
C ASP A 293 7.47 -8.63 7.59
N ASN A 294 8.15 -9.70 8.00
CA ASN A 294 7.58 -11.03 8.07
C ASN A 294 8.16 -11.81 9.25
N THR A 295 7.74 -11.46 10.46
CA THR A 295 8.22 -12.13 11.69
C THR A 295 7.17 -12.98 12.39
N GLN A 296 5.88 -12.67 12.20
CA GLN A 296 4.79 -13.34 12.89
C GLN A 296 4.44 -14.70 12.24
N ASN A 297 3.77 -15.56 13.01
CA ASN A 297 3.25 -16.87 12.57
C ASN A 297 4.31 -17.75 11.87
N ASP A 298 5.51 -17.87 12.46
CA ASP A 298 6.65 -18.57 11.89
C ASP A 298 7.07 -18.01 10.52
N ALA A 299 7.26 -16.69 10.45
CA ALA A 299 7.56 -15.93 9.23
C ALA A 299 6.57 -16.24 8.10
N ASN A 300 5.28 -16.24 8.44
CA ASN A 300 4.19 -16.51 7.52
C ASN A 300 3.10 -15.44 7.57
N HIS A 301 3.47 -14.20 7.85
CA HIS A 301 2.56 -13.08 8.00
C HIS A 301 3.27 -11.80 7.58
N ILE A 302 3.05 -11.40 6.33
CA ILE A 302 3.72 -10.26 5.71
C ILE A 302 2.97 -8.97 6.01
N HIS A 303 3.70 -7.91 6.33
CA HIS A 303 3.23 -6.53 6.24
C HIS A 303 4.18 -5.73 5.34
N ALA A 304 3.65 -5.06 4.31
CA ALA A 304 4.45 -4.33 3.33
C ALA A 304 3.80 -2.99 2.94
N VAL A 305 4.51 -1.88 3.16
CA VAL A 305 3.97 -0.53 2.98
C VAL A 305 4.85 0.33 2.08
N TRP A 306 4.21 1.11 1.21
CA TRP A 306 4.81 2.25 0.52
C TRP A 306 4.32 3.55 1.16
N ARG A 307 5.25 4.43 1.51
CA ARG A 307 5.01 5.75 2.10
C ARG A 307 5.63 6.83 1.22
N ASP A 308 4.89 7.91 0.99
CA ASP A 308 5.44 9.15 0.43
C ASP A 308 5.76 10.09 1.60
N LEU A 309 7.05 10.27 1.88
CA LEU A 309 7.50 11.09 3.01
C LEU A 309 7.11 12.57 2.89
N GLN A 310 6.74 13.02 1.69
CA GLN A 310 6.38 14.42 1.42
C GLN A 310 4.87 14.60 1.31
N ASP A 311 4.15 13.59 0.79
CA ASP A 311 2.77 13.76 0.33
C ASP A 311 1.83 12.59 0.65
N ASP A 312 2.09 11.81 1.70
CA ASP A 312 1.09 10.88 2.24
C ASP A 312 -0.25 11.59 2.46
N PHE A 313 -1.33 10.97 1.99
CA PHE A 313 -2.69 11.53 1.95
C PHE A 313 -2.83 12.84 1.15
N GLY A 314 -1.91 13.15 0.24
CA GLY A 314 -1.93 14.37 -0.55
C GLY A 314 -1.75 15.64 0.29
N GLN A 315 -1.09 15.56 1.45
CA GLN A 315 -0.98 16.70 2.37
C GLN A 315 -0.23 17.90 1.76
N GLN A 316 0.85 17.66 1.02
CA GLN A 316 1.59 18.71 0.34
C GLN A 316 0.78 19.28 -0.82
N MET A 317 0.16 18.42 -1.64
CA MET A 317 -0.75 18.86 -2.71
C MET A 317 -1.92 19.69 -2.18
N LEU A 318 -2.48 19.29 -1.03
CA LEU A 318 -3.56 20.02 -0.37
C LEU A 318 -3.09 21.40 0.11
N ARG A 319 -1.89 21.49 0.70
CA ARG A 319 -1.28 22.78 1.07
C ARG A 319 -1.11 23.68 -0.15
N ASP A 320 -0.67 23.13 -1.27
CA ASP A 320 -0.44 23.89 -2.49
C ASP A 320 -1.74 24.32 -3.18
N HIS A 321 -2.77 23.47 -3.17
CA HIS A 321 -4.12 23.80 -3.65
C HIS A 321 -4.72 24.99 -2.87
N TYR A 322 -4.63 24.98 -1.54
CA TYR A 322 -5.11 26.10 -0.73
C TYR A 322 -4.31 27.38 -0.94
N ARG A 323 -2.99 27.30 -1.15
CA ARG A 323 -2.17 28.46 -1.49
C ARG A 323 -2.49 29.06 -2.85
N ALA A 324 -2.85 28.23 -3.84
CA ALA A 324 -3.21 28.70 -5.18
C ALA A 324 -4.62 29.29 -5.27
N SER A 325 -5.48 28.96 -4.30
CA SER A 325 -6.86 29.45 -4.20
C SER A 325 -7.02 30.73 -3.36
N HIS A 326 -5.92 31.27 -2.82
CA HIS A 326 -5.83 32.54 -2.09
C HIS A 326 -4.90 33.52 -2.81
#